data_AF-A0A940PML4-F1
#
_entry.id   AF-A0A940PML4-F1
#
_cell.length_a   1.000
_cell.length_b   1.000
_cell.length_c   1.000
_cell.angle_alpha   90.00
_cell.angle_beta   90.00
_cell.angle_gamma   90.00
#
_symmetry.space_group_name_H-M   'P 1'
#
loop_
_entity.id
_entity.type
_entity.pdbx_description
1 polymer ?
#
loop_
_entity_poly.entity_id
_entity_poly.type
_entity_poly.pdbx_seq_one_letter_code
_entity_poly.pdbx_strand_id
1 'polypeptide(L)'
;MSIDASAIVWAHSEATGSELLVLLAIADHEGDGGAWPAMETLARRGRVTRDAARKIVRRLELRGEITTDLNGGGGLRTAAHMRTNRYEVNLKCPEWCDRTARHRDLREVKADPPAAGTAPSRSAGSPPAAGTAEPSINHPNKQTPSSSEVMAQPELEIDSNQSGENYSEWSPADQLAKARRRMVEARDPKPKTSHTRPGFTVPPAPHVPRFDSRSLAPAPEHVSPEQQAANGAAAQLRCPAQGGKYRHLIPPATGTHCARCNAAAHDIINSQEAHA
;
A
#
# COMPACT_ATOMS: atom_id res chain seq x y z
N MET A 1 -15.00 -4.97 3.73
CA MET A 1 -14.51 -4.70 2.37
C MET A 1 -15.22 -3.48 1.85
N SER A 2 -14.48 -2.42 1.56
CA SER A 2 -15.02 -1.15 1.05
C SER A 2 -14.77 -1.04 -0.45
N ILE A 3 -15.86 -1.04 -1.22
CA ILE A 3 -15.83 -0.86 -2.67
C ILE A 3 -15.47 0.60 -2.99
N ASP A 4 -16.02 1.55 -2.24
CA ASP A 4 -15.81 2.98 -2.47
C ASP A 4 -14.36 3.39 -2.23
N ALA A 5 -13.72 2.88 -1.17
CA ALA A 5 -12.30 3.15 -0.90
C ALA A 5 -11.42 2.60 -2.04
N SER A 6 -11.73 1.40 -2.54
CA SER A 6 -11.01 0.80 -3.66
C SER A 6 -11.21 1.58 -4.96
N ALA A 7 -12.42 2.10 -5.21
CA ALA A 7 -12.73 2.92 -6.38
C ALA A 7 -11.96 4.26 -6.36
N ILE A 8 -11.88 4.91 -5.19
CA ILE A 8 -11.08 6.13 -5.00
C ILE A 8 -9.60 5.86 -5.25
N VAL A 9 -9.06 4.76 -4.73
CA VAL A 9 -7.66 4.37 -4.97
C VAL A 9 -7.40 4.20 -6.46
N TRP A 10 -8.24 3.46 -7.19
CA TRP A 10 -8.05 3.28 -8.63
C TRP A 10 -8.06 4.59 -9.42
N ALA A 11 -8.88 5.55 -9.01
CA ALA A 11 -9.06 6.79 -9.74
C ALA A 11 -8.02 7.87 -9.42
N HIS A 12 -7.57 7.96 -8.18
CA HIS A 12 -6.81 9.12 -7.68
C HIS A 12 -5.46 8.79 -7.06
N SER A 13 -5.10 7.51 -6.91
CA SER A 13 -3.78 7.11 -6.41
C SER A 13 -2.68 7.42 -7.43
N GLU A 14 -1.55 7.94 -6.95
CA GLU A 14 -0.31 8.07 -7.74
C GLU A 14 0.55 6.80 -7.69
N ALA A 15 0.25 5.89 -6.75
CA ALA A 15 0.96 4.62 -6.63
C ALA A 15 0.82 3.73 -7.88
N THR A 16 1.88 2.97 -8.19
CA THR A 16 1.93 2.07 -9.35
C THR A 16 2.44 0.68 -8.96
N GLY A 17 2.20 -0.32 -9.82
CA GLY A 17 2.72 -1.67 -9.64
C GLY A 17 2.37 -2.28 -8.28
N SER A 18 3.37 -2.81 -7.56
CA SER A 18 3.17 -3.40 -6.24
C SER A 18 2.71 -2.40 -5.17
N GLU A 19 3.00 -1.11 -5.31
CA GLU A 19 2.54 -0.09 -4.36
C GLU A 19 1.02 0.06 -4.41
N LEU A 20 0.49 0.13 -5.63
CA LEU A 20 -0.94 0.18 -5.87
C LEU A 20 -1.64 -1.08 -5.35
N LEU A 21 -1.06 -2.26 -5.55
CA LEU A 21 -1.63 -3.51 -5.02
C LEU A 21 -1.68 -3.53 -3.49
N VAL A 22 -0.65 -3.00 -2.81
CA VAL A 22 -0.65 -2.87 -1.35
C VAL A 22 -1.69 -1.85 -0.89
N LEU A 23 -1.81 -0.71 -1.56
CA LEU A 23 -2.80 0.31 -1.24
C LEU A 23 -4.23 -0.20 -1.41
N LEU A 24 -4.51 -0.89 -2.51
CA LEU A 24 -5.80 -1.57 -2.73
C LEU A 24 -6.06 -2.64 -1.67
N ALA A 25 -5.03 -3.37 -1.25
CA ALA A 25 -5.18 -4.35 -0.17
C ALA A 25 -5.54 -3.68 1.17
N ILE A 26 -5.08 -2.46 1.43
CA ILE A 26 -5.48 -1.65 2.59
C ILE A 26 -6.94 -1.18 2.41
N ALA A 27 -7.27 -0.56 1.28
CA ALA A 27 -8.61 -0.05 0.99
C ALA A 27 -9.71 -1.13 1.04
N ASP A 28 -9.37 -2.35 0.61
CA ASP A 28 -10.28 -3.49 0.72
C ASP A 28 -10.54 -3.92 2.17
N HIS A 29 -9.71 -3.54 3.13
CA HIS A 29 -9.94 -3.78 4.56
C HIS A 29 -10.58 -2.58 5.28
N GLU A 30 -10.90 -1.51 4.57
CA GLU A 30 -11.54 -0.32 5.16
C GLU A 30 -12.95 -0.65 5.69
N GLY A 31 -13.29 -0.07 6.83
CA GLY A 31 -14.58 -0.19 7.53
C GLY A 31 -14.75 0.93 8.56
N ASP A 32 -15.77 0.85 9.42
CA ASP A 32 -16.14 1.93 10.37
C ASP A 32 -15.01 2.37 11.32
N GLY A 33 -14.05 1.48 11.56
CA GLY A 33 -12.89 1.72 12.41
C GLY A 33 -11.57 1.72 11.67
N GLY A 34 -11.53 2.03 10.37
CA GLY A 34 -10.30 1.99 9.55
C GLY A 34 -9.87 0.57 9.14
N ALA A 35 -8.79 0.49 8.36
CA ALA A 35 -8.24 -0.78 7.86
C ALA A 35 -7.12 -1.31 8.75
N TRP A 36 -7.20 -2.56 9.23
CA TRP A 36 -6.17 -3.14 10.11
C TRP A 36 -5.62 -4.50 9.65
N PRO A 37 -5.32 -4.70 8.34
CA PRO A 37 -4.69 -5.92 7.86
C PRO A 37 -3.28 -6.11 8.46
N ALA A 38 -2.95 -7.36 8.77
CA ALA A 38 -1.59 -7.72 9.15
C ALA A 38 -0.61 -7.49 7.98
N MET A 39 0.65 -7.17 8.29
CA MET A 39 1.69 -6.94 7.28
C MET A 39 1.88 -8.15 6.34
N GLU A 40 1.69 -9.37 6.84
CA GLU A 40 1.75 -10.60 6.04
C GLU A 40 0.62 -10.66 4.98
N THR A 41 -0.58 -10.19 5.35
CA THR A 41 -1.71 -10.10 4.43
C THR A 41 -1.43 -9.07 3.33
N LEU A 42 -0.85 -7.92 3.68
CA LEU A 42 -0.45 -6.91 2.71
C LEU A 42 0.64 -7.42 1.77
N ALA A 43 1.64 -8.12 2.29
CA ALA A 43 2.71 -8.71 1.50
C ALA A 43 2.16 -9.72 0.47
N ARG A 44 1.30 -10.63 0.93
CA ARG A 44 0.66 -11.64 0.07
C ARG A 44 -0.18 -10.99 -1.04
N ARG A 45 -1.04 -10.02 -0.70
CA ARG A 45 -1.89 -9.34 -1.68
C ARG A 45 -1.10 -8.42 -2.63
N GLY A 46 -0.07 -7.77 -2.12
CA GLY A 46 0.87 -6.95 -2.89
C GLY A 46 1.85 -7.74 -3.76
N ARG A 47 1.88 -9.08 -3.62
CA ARG A 47 2.84 -9.98 -4.30
C ARG A 47 4.30 -9.60 -4.04
N VAL A 48 4.59 -9.20 -2.80
CA VAL A 48 5.93 -8.78 -2.36
C VAL A 48 6.30 -9.47 -1.07
N THR A 49 7.57 -9.39 -0.68
CA THR A 49 8.00 -9.85 0.63
C THR A 49 7.47 -8.94 1.74
N ARG A 50 7.39 -9.45 2.97
CA ARG A 50 6.98 -8.67 4.16
C ARG A 50 7.83 -7.39 4.35
N ASP A 51 9.12 -7.46 4.03
CA ASP A 51 10.04 -6.32 4.14
C ASP A 51 9.78 -5.27 3.06
N ALA A 52 9.47 -5.71 1.84
CA ALA A 52 9.07 -4.81 0.77
C ALA A 52 7.72 -4.17 1.08
N ALA A 53 6.74 -4.91 1.62
CA ALA A 53 5.46 -4.36 2.05
C ALA A 53 5.65 -3.25 3.09
N ARG A 54 6.51 -3.44 4.11
CA ARG A 54 6.84 -2.39 5.09
C ARG A 54 7.41 -1.12 4.42
N LYS A 55 8.33 -1.28 3.48
CA LYS A 55 8.91 -0.15 2.73
C LYS A 55 7.85 0.56 1.88
N ILE A 56 6.98 -0.19 1.22
CA ILE A 56 5.87 0.34 0.43
C ILE A 56 4.91 1.15 1.30
N VAL A 57 4.46 0.61 2.43
CA VAL A 57 3.59 1.32 3.39
C VAL A 57 4.23 2.66 3.78
N ARG A 58 5.54 2.67 4.09
CA ARG A 58 6.23 3.92 4.42
C ARG A 58 6.29 4.92 3.25
N ARG A 59 6.41 4.45 2.01
CA ARG A 59 6.37 5.33 0.83
C ARG A 59 4.98 5.89 0.58
N LEU A 60 3.93 5.09 0.74
CA LEU A 60 2.54 5.55 0.65
C LEU A 60 2.22 6.59 1.73
N GLU A 61 2.71 6.38 2.95
CA GLU A 61 2.59 7.36 4.04
C GLU A 61 3.35 8.65 3.74
N LEU A 62 4.55 8.56 3.17
CA LEU A 62 5.33 9.74 2.76
C LEU A 62 4.63 10.57 1.68
N ARG A 63 3.87 9.93 0.79
CA ARG A 63 3.03 10.61 -0.21
C ARG A 63 1.72 11.14 0.37
N GLY A 64 1.41 10.82 1.62
CA GLY A 64 0.16 11.23 2.27
C GLY A 64 -1.06 10.46 1.78
N GLU A 65 -0.88 9.37 1.01
CA GLU A 65 -2.00 8.54 0.52
C GLU A 65 -2.64 7.72 1.65
N ILE A 66 -1.87 7.38 2.68
CA ILE A 66 -2.34 6.68 3.88
C ILE A 66 -1.77 7.31 5.17
N THR A 67 -2.49 7.13 6.27
CA THR A 67 -1.99 7.35 7.64
C THR A 67 -1.86 6.02 8.35
N THR A 68 -0.82 5.84 9.18
CA THR A 68 -0.64 4.61 9.99
C THR A 68 -0.72 4.92 11.48
N ASP A 69 -1.69 4.32 12.15
CA ASP A 69 -1.80 4.28 13.60
C ASP A 69 -1.14 3.00 14.14
N LEU A 70 0.01 3.17 14.79
CA LEU A 70 0.73 2.06 15.40
C LEU A 70 -0.10 1.42 16.50
N ASN A 71 -0.25 0.10 16.45
CA ASN A 71 -1.05 -0.67 17.41
C ASN A 71 -2.52 -0.22 17.53
N GLY A 72 -3.05 0.49 16.52
CA GLY A 72 -4.42 0.99 16.50
C GLY A 72 -5.47 -0.06 16.07
N GLY A 73 -5.04 -1.23 15.61
CA GLY A 73 -5.92 -2.29 15.11
C GLY A 73 -6.46 -3.23 16.19
N GLY A 74 -7.54 -3.95 15.88
CA GLY A 74 -8.13 -4.95 16.77
C GLY A 74 -9.06 -4.39 17.85
N GLY A 75 -9.81 -5.28 18.50
CA GLY A 75 -10.81 -4.90 19.51
C GLY A 75 -10.21 -4.56 20.88
N LEU A 76 -11.02 -3.97 21.76
CA LEU A 76 -10.64 -3.61 23.13
C LEU A 76 -10.03 -4.77 23.94
N ARG A 77 -10.37 -6.03 23.59
CA ARG A 77 -9.89 -7.24 24.26
C ARG A 77 -8.45 -7.62 23.93
N THR A 78 -7.87 -7.07 22.87
CA THR A 78 -6.46 -7.33 22.50
C THR A 78 -5.56 -6.33 23.21
N ALA A 79 -4.52 -6.82 23.90
CA ALA A 79 -3.54 -5.96 24.57
C ALA A 79 -2.81 -5.08 23.55
N ALA A 80 -2.53 -3.82 23.89
CA ALA A 80 -2.01 -2.82 22.95
C ALA A 80 -0.74 -3.29 22.20
N HIS A 81 0.18 -3.97 22.88
CA HIS A 81 1.42 -4.46 22.28
C HIS A 81 1.25 -5.62 21.28
N MET A 82 0.09 -6.28 21.26
CA MET A 82 -0.25 -7.35 20.30
C MET A 82 -1.16 -6.87 19.17
N ARG A 83 -1.57 -5.60 19.19
CA ARG A 83 -2.46 -5.04 18.17
C ARG A 83 -1.72 -4.87 16.85
N THR A 84 -2.42 -5.10 15.76
CA THR A 84 -1.90 -4.76 14.43
C THR A 84 -1.91 -3.24 14.26
N ASN A 85 -1.18 -2.76 13.26
CA ASN A 85 -1.32 -1.38 12.83
C ASN A 85 -2.70 -1.19 12.20
N ARG A 86 -3.25 0.01 12.40
CA ARG A 86 -4.43 0.49 11.71
C ARG A 86 -3.98 1.52 10.67
N TYR A 87 -4.62 1.50 9.53
CA TYR A 87 -4.35 2.34 8.38
C TYR A 87 -5.63 3.06 8.00
N GLU A 88 -5.49 4.31 7.56
CA GLU A 88 -6.57 5.11 7.00
C GLU A 88 -6.16 5.55 5.60
N VAL A 89 -7.04 5.40 4.62
CA VAL A 89 -6.81 5.89 3.26
C VAL A 89 -7.22 7.35 3.18
N ASN A 90 -6.25 8.24 2.89
CA ASN A 90 -6.45 9.70 2.91
C ASN A 90 -6.87 10.29 1.55
N LEU A 91 -7.02 9.44 0.52
CA LEU A 91 -7.37 9.89 -0.82
C LEU A 91 -8.77 10.52 -0.84
N LYS A 92 -8.86 11.69 -1.47
CA LYS A 92 -10.12 12.44 -1.64
C LYS A 92 -10.36 12.70 -3.12
N CYS A 93 -11.63 12.77 -3.50
CA CYS A 93 -12.00 13.16 -4.85
C CYS A 93 -11.64 14.65 -5.07
N PRO A 94 -10.84 14.97 -6.10
CA PRO A 94 -10.57 16.34 -6.49
C PRO A 94 -11.81 17.00 -7.10
N GLU A 95 -11.79 18.33 -7.24
CA GLU A 95 -12.93 19.12 -7.74
C GLU A 95 -13.35 18.77 -9.17
N TRP A 96 -12.44 18.23 -9.97
CA TRP A 96 -12.71 17.79 -11.34
C TRP A 96 -13.26 16.35 -11.42
N CYS A 97 -13.38 15.64 -10.29
CA CYS A 97 -13.98 14.32 -10.26
C CYS A 97 -15.50 14.43 -10.04
N ASP A 98 -16.28 13.62 -10.76
CA ASP A 98 -17.74 13.58 -10.63
C ASP A 98 -18.25 13.05 -9.27
N ARG A 99 -17.34 12.56 -8.41
CA ARG A 99 -17.61 11.93 -7.09
C ARG A 99 -18.64 10.80 -7.15
N THR A 100 -18.94 10.28 -8.34
CA THR A 100 -19.76 9.10 -8.49
C THR A 100 -18.91 7.88 -8.21
N ALA A 101 -19.55 6.71 -8.03
CA ALA A 101 -18.83 5.44 -7.91
C ALA A 101 -17.90 5.12 -9.11
N ARG A 102 -18.04 5.86 -10.22
CA ARG A 102 -17.20 5.71 -11.42
C ARG A 102 -16.03 6.70 -11.49
N HIS A 103 -15.97 7.68 -10.59
CA HIS A 103 -14.91 8.70 -10.51
C HIS A 103 -14.48 9.28 -11.87
N ARG A 104 -15.44 9.71 -12.70
CA ARG A 104 -15.14 10.26 -14.03
C ARG A 104 -14.48 11.63 -13.92
N ASP A 105 -13.55 11.91 -14.84
CA ASP A 105 -12.95 13.24 -14.98
C ASP A 105 -13.88 14.17 -15.77
N LEU A 106 -14.41 15.19 -15.09
CA LEU A 106 -15.30 16.19 -15.67
C LEU A 106 -14.62 17.08 -16.72
N ARG A 107 -13.28 17.11 -16.77
CA ARG A 107 -12.52 17.83 -17.80
C ARG A 107 -12.61 17.15 -19.17
N GLU A 108 -12.71 15.82 -19.17
CA GLU A 108 -12.79 15.01 -20.40
C GLU A 108 -14.19 15.05 -21.03
N VAL A 109 -15.24 15.27 -20.24
CA VAL A 109 -16.64 15.31 -20.70
C VAL A 109 -16.96 16.53 -21.60
N LYS A 110 -16.06 17.51 -21.70
CA LYS A 110 -16.21 18.68 -22.60
C LYS A 110 -15.90 18.39 -24.08
N ALA A 111 -15.49 17.17 -24.43
CA ALA A 111 -14.99 16.86 -25.78
C ALA A 111 -16.06 16.49 -26.83
N ASP A 112 -17.31 16.22 -26.45
CA ASP A 112 -18.38 15.96 -27.42
C ASP A 112 -19.55 16.95 -27.22
N PRO A 113 -19.93 17.77 -28.21
CA PRO A 113 -21.22 18.44 -28.16
C PRO A 113 -22.31 17.37 -28.15
N PRO A 114 -23.32 17.45 -27.27
CA PRO A 114 -24.47 16.57 -27.38
C PRO A 114 -25.10 16.81 -28.75
N ALA A 115 -25.09 15.77 -29.59
CA ALA A 115 -25.89 15.75 -30.80
C ALA A 115 -27.31 16.17 -30.42
N ALA A 116 -27.80 17.22 -31.08
CA ALA A 116 -29.14 17.74 -30.92
C ALA A 116 -30.16 16.60 -31.10
N GLY A 117 -30.62 16.04 -29.98
CA GLY A 117 -31.64 15.02 -29.91
C GLY A 117 -32.83 15.59 -29.17
N THR A 118 -33.75 16.15 -29.95
CA THR A 118 -35.14 16.54 -29.65
C THR A 118 -35.71 15.95 -28.36
N ALA A 119 -36.10 16.83 -27.44
CA ALA A 119 -37.00 16.48 -26.34
C ALA A 119 -38.41 16.20 -26.86
N PRO A 120 -39.12 15.17 -26.39
CA PRO A 120 -40.58 15.18 -26.40
C PRO A 120 -41.10 15.76 -25.07
N SER A 121 -42.00 16.73 -25.24
CA SER A 121 -42.82 17.35 -24.20
C SER A 121 -43.77 16.34 -23.54
N ARG A 122 -44.10 16.66 -22.28
CA ARG A 122 -44.94 15.90 -21.34
C ARG A 122 -46.40 15.82 -21.82
N SER A 123 -47.11 14.76 -21.44
CA SER A 123 -48.54 14.83 -21.11
C SER A 123 -48.91 13.74 -20.11
N ALA A 124 -49.56 14.18 -19.03
CA ALA A 124 -50.09 13.35 -17.95
C ALA A 124 -51.43 12.71 -18.36
N GLY A 125 -51.64 11.47 -17.92
CA GLY A 125 -52.93 10.77 -17.93
C GLY A 125 -52.78 9.37 -17.31
N SER A 126 -53.32 9.17 -16.11
CA SER A 126 -53.48 7.86 -15.45
C SER A 126 -54.90 7.30 -15.69
N PRO A 127 -55.22 6.05 -15.27
CA PRO A 127 -54.77 4.73 -15.75
C PRO A 127 -55.95 3.91 -16.33
N PRO A 128 -55.76 2.63 -16.76
CA PRO A 128 -56.22 1.55 -15.87
C PRO A 128 -55.40 0.23 -15.90
N ALA A 129 -55.52 -0.47 -14.77
CA ALA A 129 -55.60 -1.91 -14.52
C ALA A 129 -54.63 -2.93 -15.20
N ALA A 130 -53.80 -3.50 -14.33
CA ALA A 130 -53.55 -4.94 -14.13
C ALA A 130 -53.41 -5.86 -15.35
N GLY A 131 -52.17 -6.29 -15.60
CA GLY A 131 -51.84 -7.48 -16.39
C GLY A 131 -50.38 -7.85 -16.17
N THR A 132 -50.16 -8.92 -15.43
CA THR A 132 -48.88 -9.56 -15.11
C THR A 132 -48.10 -9.93 -16.39
N ALA A 133 -46.81 -9.58 -16.47
CA ALA A 133 -45.85 -10.30 -17.30
C ALA A 133 -44.41 -10.08 -16.80
N GLU A 134 -43.78 -11.18 -16.41
CA GLU A 134 -42.36 -11.31 -16.07
C GLU A 134 -41.46 -10.92 -17.25
N PRO A 135 -40.28 -10.31 -17.04
CA PRO A 135 -39.34 -10.09 -18.13
C PRO A 135 -38.59 -11.38 -18.46
N SER A 136 -38.94 -11.95 -19.62
CA SER A 136 -38.33 -13.11 -20.27
C SER A 136 -36.88 -12.87 -20.68
N ILE A 137 -36.06 -13.88 -20.40
CA ILE A 137 -34.64 -14.00 -20.75
C ILE A 137 -34.51 -14.22 -22.26
N ASN A 138 -34.00 -13.22 -22.98
CA ASN A 138 -33.65 -13.34 -24.40
C ASN A 138 -32.26 -14.00 -24.55
N HIS A 139 -32.24 -15.32 -24.79
CA HIS A 139 -31.12 -15.99 -25.46
C HIS A 139 -31.50 -16.24 -26.93
N PRO A 140 -30.74 -15.76 -27.93
CA PRO A 140 -30.99 -16.10 -29.31
C PRO A 140 -30.48 -17.52 -29.63
N ASN A 141 -31.45 -18.39 -29.91
CA ASN A 141 -31.34 -19.78 -30.35
C ASN A 141 -30.76 -19.87 -31.78
N LYS A 142 -29.67 -20.63 -31.98
CA LYS A 142 -29.19 -21.01 -33.32
C LYS A 142 -29.76 -22.39 -33.67
N GLN A 143 -30.74 -22.37 -34.57
CA GLN A 143 -31.24 -23.55 -35.25
C GLN A 143 -30.19 -24.07 -36.26
N THR A 144 -29.95 -25.38 -36.21
CA THR A 144 -29.23 -26.19 -37.19
C THR A 144 -30.04 -26.35 -38.48
N PRO A 145 -29.43 -26.36 -39.68
CA PRO A 145 -30.02 -27.00 -40.84
C PRO A 145 -29.37 -28.34 -41.16
N SER A 146 -30.26 -29.27 -41.51
CA SER A 146 -30.02 -30.62 -42.03
C SER A 146 -29.55 -30.58 -43.48
N SER A 147 -28.53 -31.40 -43.76
CA SER A 147 -28.19 -32.13 -44.98
C SER A 147 -28.99 -31.87 -46.27
N SER A 148 -28.36 -31.23 -47.27
CA SER A 148 -28.43 -31.63 -48.69
C SER A 148 -27.32 -30.93 -49.50
N GLU A 149 -26.57 -31.73 -50.25
CA GLU A 149 -25.93 -31.40 -51.54
C GLU A 149 -24.74 -30.41 -51.60
N VAL A 150 -23.58 -31.06 -51.63
CA VAL A 150 -22.28 -30.72 -52.21
C VAL A 150 -22.36 -29.99 -53.57
N MET A 151 -21.65 -28.86 -53.72
CA MET A 151 -20.52 -28.68 -54.66
C MET A 151 -20.10 -27.20 -54.82
N ALA A 152 -18.78 -27.03 -55.00
CA ALA A 152 -18.03 -25.86 -55.47
C ALA A 152 -17.84 -24.69 -54.47
N GLN A 153 -16.69 -24.70 -53.77
CA GLN A 153 -16.07 -23.49 -53.23
C GLN A 153 -14.88 -23.07 -54.11
N PRO A 154 -14.66 -21.76 -54.30
CA PRO A 154 -13.56 -21.21 -55.09
C PRO A 154 -12.24 -21.30 -54.32
N GLU A 155 -11.15 -21.52 -55.06
CA GLU A 155 -9.78 -21.55 -54.56
C GLU A 155 -9.42 -20.25 -53.81
N LEU A 156 -9.07 -20.39 -52.54
CA LEU A 156 -8.28 -19.40 -51.83
C LEU A 156 -6.81 -19.80 -52.02
N GLU A 157 -6.08 -18.98 -52.77
CA GLU A 157 -4.63 -19.07 -52.90
C GLU A 157 -3.99 -18.97 -51.52
N ILE A 158 -3.44 -20.07 -51.03
CA ILE A 158 -2.60 -20.12 -49.85
C ILE A 158 -1.17 -19.92 -50.31
N ASP A 159 -0.58 -18.81 -49.86
CA ASP A 159 0.81 -18.41 -50.11
C ASP A 159 1.77 -19.52 -49.63
N SER A 160 2.46 -20.15 -50.58
CA SER A 160 3.04 -21.50 -50.45
C SER A 160 4.46 -21.54 -49.89
N ASN A 161 4.93 -20.49 -49.21
CA ASN A 161 6.35 -20.38 -48.87
C ASN A 161 6.72 -20.24 -47.38
N GLN A 162 5.81 -20.48 -46.43
CA GLN A 162 6.22 -20.49 -45.02
C GLN A 162 5.24 -21.25 -44.10
N SER A 163 5.31 -22.58 -44.10
CA SER A 163 5.14 -23.47 -42.91
C SER A 163 4.78 -24.89 -43.36
N GLY A 164 5.70 -25.53 -44.08
CA GLY A 164 5.57 -26.92 -44.53
C GLY A 164 6.21 -27.94 -43.60
N GLU A 165 6.47 -27.61 -42.33
CA GLU A 165 7.07 -28.56 -41.40
C GLU A 165 6.29 -28.60 -40.08
N ASN A 166 5.93 -29.83 -39.70
CA ASN A 166 5.69 -30.27 -38.33
C ASN A 166 4.26 -30.29 -37.78
N TYR A 167 3.34 -30.98 -38.46
CA TYR A 167 2.18 -31.60 -37.78
C TYR A 167 2.04 -33.11 -38.02
N SER A 168 2.79 -33.68 -38.98
CA SER A 168 2.86 -35.14 -39.20
C SER A 168 3.85 -35.87 -38.29
N GLU A 169 4.67 -35.11 -37.54
CA GLU A 169 5.72 -35.66 -36.66
C GLU A 169 5.27 -35.82 -35.19
N TRP A 170 4.04 -35.39 -34.88
CA TRP A 170 3.49 -35.47 -33.53
C TRP A 170 2.71 -36.77 -33.33
N SER A 171 3.44 -37.85 -33.00
CA SER A 171 2.85 -39.14 -32.62
C SER A 171 2.67 -39.25 -31.10
N PRO A 172 1.45 -39.55 -30.61
CA PRO A 172 1.20 -39.83 -29.19
C PRO A 172 2.05 -40.98 -28.63
N ALA A 173 2.39 -41.97 -29.46
CA ALA A 173 3.24 -43.09 -29.07
C ALA A 173 4.68 -42.64 -28.80
N ASP A 174 5.20 -41.71 -29.60
CA ASP A 174 6.55 -41.16 -29.42
C ASP A 174 6.65 -40.26 -28.19
N GLN A 175 5.57 -39.54 -27.87
CA GLN A 175 5.50 -38.79 -26.62
C GLN A 175 5.53 -39.71 -25.39
N LEU A 176 4.79 -40.82 -25.43
CA LEU A 176 4.79 -41.81 -24.36
C LEU A 176 6.16 -42.50 -24.23
N ALA A 177 6.82 -42.79 -25.35
CA ALA A 177 8.17 -43.34 -25.38
C ALA A 177 9.21 -42.35 -24.81
N LYS A 178 9.13 -41.06 -25.18
CA LYS A 178 9.97 -39.99 -24.62
C LYS A 178 9.74 -39.81 -23.12
N ALA A 179 8.48 -39.85 -22.67
CA ALA A 179 8.13 -39.75 -21.25
C ALA A 179 8.68 -40.94 -20.44
N ARG A 180 8.56 -42.17 -20.97
CA ARG A 180 9.14 -43.38 -20.35
C ARG A 180 10.66 -43.30 -20.25
N ARG A 181 11.36 -42.85 -21.30
CA ARG A 181 12.82 -42.66 -21.25
C ARG A 181 13.23 -41.65 -20.17
N ARG A 182 12.52 -40.52 -20.06
CA ARG A 182 12.77 -39.53 -19.00
C ARG A 182 12.57 -40.09 -17.59
N MET A 183 11.58 -40.94 -17.38
CA MET A 183 11.37 -41.59 -16.07
C MET A 183 12.49 -42.58 -15.71
N VAL A 184 13.02 -43.32 -16.69
CA VAL A 184 14.16 -44.23 -16.49
C VAL A 184 15.43 -43.43 -16.17
N GLU A 185 15.68 -42.34 -16.91
CA GLU A 185 16.84 -41.47 -16.73
C GLU A 185 16.80 -40.70 -15.39
N ALA A 186 15.60 -40.41 -14.88
CA ALA A 186 15.40 -39.83 -13.55
C ALA A 186 15.61 -40.84 -12.39
N ARG A 187 15.53 -42.14 -12.69
CA ARG A 187 15.64 -43.21 -11.68
C ARG A 187 17.09 -43.51 -11.31
N ASP A 188 18.01 -43.33 -12.26
CA ASP A 188 19.46 -43.43 -12.06
C ASP A 188 20.15 -42.09 -12.40
N PRO A 189 20.13 -41.10 -11.48
CA PRO A 189 20.83 -39.86 -11.72
C PRO A 189 22.33 -40.13 -11.85
N LYS A 190 22.92 -39.83 -13.02
CA LYS A 190 24.38 -39.84 -13.21
C LYS A 190 25.04 -39.11 -12.03
N PRO A 191 26.13 -39.64 -11.45
CA PRO A 191 26.83 -38.97 -10.37
C PRO A 191 27.25 -37.60 -10.88
N LYS A 192 26.70 -36.54 -10.27
CA LYS A 192 27.08 -35.16 -10.60
C LYS A 192 28.58 -35.08 -10.38
N THR A 193 29.33 -34.83 -11.45
CA THR A 193 30.74 -34.48 -11.34
C THR A 193 30.81 -33.30 -10.39
N SER A 194 31.38 -33.52 -9.21
CA SER A 194 31.53 -32.48 -8.21
C SER A 194 32.52 -31.46 -8.77
N HIS A 195 32.00 -30.46 -9.49
CA HIS A 195 32.72 -29.23 -9.66
C HIS A 195 32.83 -28.63 -8.27
N THR A 196 33.96 -28.89 -7.61
CA THR A 196 34.39 -28.22 -6.40
C THR A 196 34.33 -26.73 -6.72
N ARG A 197 33.27 -26.06 -6.27
CA ARG A 197 33.18 -24.60 -6.36
C ARG A 197 34.46 -24.07 -5.72
N PRO A 198 35.22 -23.17 -6.38
CA PRO A 198 36.36 -22.53 -5.74
C PRO A 198 35.84 -21.95 -4.43
N GLY A 199 36.45 -22.39 -3.32
CA GLY A 199 35.96 -22.12 -1.98
C GLY A 199 35.83 -20.61 -1.80
N PHE A 200 34.59 -20.13 -1.70
CA PHE A 200 34.34 -18.75 -1.30
C PHE A 200 34.64 -18.70 0.20
N THR A 201 35.89 -18.39 0.55
CA THR A 201 36.28 -18.11 1.93
C THR A 201 35.59 -16.83 2.33
N VAL A 202 34.52 -16.94 3.12
CA VAL A 202 33.92 -15.78 3.77
C VAL A 202 35.04 -15.12 4.59
N PRO A 203 35.41 -13.86 4.32
CA PRO A 203 36.39 -13.19 5.15
C PRO A 203 35.90 -13.25 6.61
N PRO A 204 36.79 -13.48 7.58
CA PRO A 204 36.39 -13.55 8.97
C PRO A 204 35.63 -12.27 9.32
N ALA A 205 34.49 -12.41 10.01
CA ALA A 205 33.70 -11.27 10.44
C ALA A 205 34.64 -10.28 11.15
N PRO A 206 34.52 -8.97 10.86
CA PRO A 206 35.35 -7.98 11.53
C PRO A 206 35.15 -8.13 13.04
N HIS A 207 36.26 -8.14 13.78
CA HIS A 207 36.23 -8.27 15.22
C HIS A 207 35.58 -7.00 15.80
N VAL A 208 34.27 -7.07 16.04
CA VAL A 208 33.57 -6.03 16.80
C VAL A 208 34.12 -6.10 18.22
N PRO A 209 34.82 -5.07 18.72
CA PRO A 209 35.30 -5.09 20.10
C PRO A 209 34.11 -5.34 21.02
N ARG A 210 34.29 -6.23 22.00
CA ARG A 210 33.28 -6.42 23.04
C ARG A 210 33.02 -5.06 23.68
N PHE A 211 31.74 -4.69 23.74
CA PHE A 211 31.31 -3.49 24.42
C PHE A 211 31.85 -3.49 25.84
N ASP A 212 32.76 -2.57 26.13
CA ASP A 212 33.28 -2.37 27.48
C ASP A 212 32.42 -1.33 28.18
N SER A 213 31.66 -1.73 29.20
CA SER A 213 30.81 -0.80 29.96
C SER A 213 31.63 0.29 30.66
N ARG A 214 32.94 0.08 30.87
CA ARG A 214 33.86 1.09 31.43
C ARG A 214 34.24 2.17 30.44
N SER A 215 33.99 1.97 29.15
CA SER A 215 34.19 2.99 28.11
C SER A 215 33.06 4.01 28.04
N LEU A 216 31.95 3.76 28.73
CA LEU A 216 30.87 4.74 28.84
C LEU A 216 31.32 5.91 29.71
N ALA A 217 31.07 7.12 29.22
CA ALA A 217 31.21 8.31 30.06
C ALA A 217 30.33 8.15 31.31
N PRO A 218 30.81 8.57 32.50
CA PRO A 218 29.99 8.54 33.71
C PRO A 218 28.72 9.37 33.50
N ALA A 219 27.64 8.94 34.15
CA ALA A 219 26.39 9.71 34.12
C ALA A 219 26.64 11.13 34.64
N PRO A 220 26.02 12.16 34.03
CA PRO A 220 26.16 13.52 34.51
C PRO A 220 25.68 13.64 35.95
N GLU A 221 26.38 14.43 36.74
CA GLU A 221 26.03 14.67 38.13
C GLU A 221 24.67 15.37 38.21
N HIS A 222 23.82 14.88 39.11
CA HIS A 222 22.50 15.45 39.32
C HIS A 222 22.60 16.71 40.18
N VAL A 223 21.92 17.78 39.76
CA VAL A 223 21.80 18.99 40.59
C VAL A 223 20.93 18.73 41.82
N SER A 224 21.12 19.51 42.89
CA SER A 224 20.37 19.35 44.14
C SER A 224 18.85 19.44 43.92
N PRO A 225 18.01 18.78 44.74
CA PRO A 225 16.55 18.85 44.60
C PRO A 225 16.00 20.29 44.59
N GLU A 226 16.63 21.18 45.37
CA GLU A 226 16.31 22.61 45.40
C GLU A 226 16.61 23.29 44.06
N GLN A 227 17.77 23.01 43.46
CA GLN A 227 18.11 23.51 42.13
C GLN A 227 17.19 22.94 41.05
N GLN A 228 16.77 21.67 41.17
CA GLN A 228 15.80 21.06 40.24
C GLN A 228 14.44 21.79 40.29
N ALA A 229 13.98 22.16 41.49
CA ALA A 229 12.77 22.96 41.67
C ALA A 229 12.93 24.36 41.05
N ALA A 230 14.07 25.03 41.27
CA ALA A 230 14.39 26.31 40.65
C ALA A 230 14.42 26.22 39.11
N ASN A 231 15.03 25.17 38.55
CA ASN A 231 15.03 24.91 37.11
C ASN A 231 13.62 24.75 36.55
N GLY A 232 12.76 24.01 37.27
CA GLY A 232 11.37 23.80 36.91
C GLY A 232 10.55 25.08 36.91
N ALA A 233 10.74 25.94 37.92
CA ALA A 233 10.09 27.25 37.99
C ALA A 233 10.58 28.18 36.86
N ALA A 234 11.90 28.28 36.66
CA ALA A 234 12.48 29.10 35.60
C ALA A 234 12.03 28.67 34.19
N ALA A 235 11.86 27.36 33.94
CA ALA A 235 11.40 26.83 32.66
C ALA A 235 9.94 27.20 32.29
N GLN A 236 9.14 27.72 33.24
CA GLN A 236 7.80 28.21 32.95
C GLN A 236 7.81 29.65 32.42
N LEU A 237 8.88 30.39 32.67
CA LEU A 237 9.03 31.79 32.32
C LEU A 237 9.49 31.98 30.87
N ARG A 238 9.16 33.13 30.28
CA ARG A 238 9.54 33.47 28.90
C ARG A 238 11.00 33.88 28.84
N CYS A 239 11.75 33.26 27.92
CA CYS A 239 13.13 33.57 27.68
C CYS A 239 13.26 34.82 26.79
N PRO A 240 14.06 35.83 27.18
CA PRO A 240 14.26 37.01 26.36
C PRO A 240 15.04 36.70 25.06
N ALA A 241 15.78 35.59 25.03
CA ALA A 241 16.44 35.12 23.81
C ALA A 241 15.40 34.91 22.69
N GLN A 242 15.72 35.40 21.50
CA GLN A 242 14.83 35.36 20.33
C GLN A 242 13.50 36.12 20.53
N GLY A 243 13.51 37.21 21.32
CA GLY A 243 12.40 38.15 21.42
C GLY A 243 11.21 37.63 22.23
N GLY A 244 11.44 36.83 23.28
CA GLY A 244 10.36 36.42 24.19
C GLY A 244 9.39 35.37 23.63
N LYS A 245 9.69 34.77 22.48
CA LYS A 245 8.79 33.79 21.84
C LYS A 245 8.74 32.45 22.55
N TYR A 246 9.84 32.04 23.18
CA TYR A 246 9.97 30.73 23.79
C TYR A 246 10.26 30.81 25.28
N ARG A 247 9.99 29.73 26.02
CA ARG A 247 10.34 29.62 27.45
C ARG A 247 11.83 29.37 27.69
N HIS A 248 12.30 29.52 28.92
CA HIS A 248 13.67 29.11 29.25
C HIS A 248 13.84 27.60 29.05
N LEU A 249 15.01 27.19 28.55
CA LEU A 249 15.38 25.79 28.34
C LEU A 249 16.50 25.43 29.31
N ILE A 250 16.13 24.96 30.49
CA ILE A 250 17.07 24.49 31.52
C ILE A 250 16.83 22.99 31.72
N PRO A 251 17.82 22.12 31.47
CA PRO A 251 17.70 20.70 31.79
C PRO A 251 17.37 20.51 33.26
N PRO A 252 16.27 19.82 33.62
CA PRO A 252 15.77 19.81 35.00
C PRO A 252 16.76 19.16 35.96
N ALA A 253 17.44 18.11 35.54
CA ALA A 253 18.28 17.27 36.39
C ALA A 253 19.78 17.62 36.38
N THR A 254 20.27 18.33 35.38
CA THR A 254 21.72 18.49 35.14
C THR A 254 22.14 19.92 34.80
N GLY A 255 21.19 20.80 34.48
CA GLY A 255 21.49 22.19 34.13
C GLY A 255 21.36 23.13 35.33
N THR A 256 22.16 24.19 35.34
CA THR A 256 21.99 25.34 36.25
C THR A 256 21.64 26.63 35.51
N HIS A 257 21.81 26.62 34.18
CA HIS A 257 21.66 27.78 33.30
C HIS A 257 20.77 27.45 32.10
N CYS A 258 20.11 28.48 31.56
CA CYS A 258 19.29 28.35 30.37
C CYS A 258 20.17 28.20 29.12
N ALA A 259 19.97 27.13 28.36
CA ALA A 259 20.71 26.86 27.11
C ALA A 259 20.50 27.92 26.01
N ARG A 260 19.55 28.84 26.16
CA ARG A 260 19.23 29.90 25.18
C ARG A 260 19.85 31.26 25.51
N CYS A 261 19.76 31.69 26.77
CA CYS A 261 20.23 33.02 27.19
C CYS A 261 21.38 32.97 28.20
N ASN A 262 21.79 31.76 28.62
CA ASN A 262 22.82 31.50 29.60
C ASN A 262 22.57 32.12 31.00
N ALA A 263 21.36 32.60 31.29
CA ALA A 263 21.00 33.07 32.63
C ALA A 263 20.77 31.89 33.58
N ALA A 264 21.20 32.04 34.84
CA ALA A 264 21.00 31.05 35.89
C ALA A 264 19.53 30.98 36.31
N ALA A 265 19.07 29.80 36.76
CA ALA A 265 17.67 29.60 37.14
C ALA A 265 17.19 30.58 38.22
N HIS A 266 18.02 30.86 39.23
CA HIS A 266 17.69 31.79 40.31
C HIS A 266 17.56 33.24 39.82
N ASP A 267 18.45 33.70 38.95
CA ASP A 267 18.39 35.05 38.40
C ASP A 267 17.12 35.25 37.55
N ILE A 268 16.72 34.22 36.80
CA ILE A 268 15.49 34.23 36.00
C ILE A 268 14.27 34.41 36.90
N ILE A 269 14.19 33.67 38.02
CA ILE A 269 13.09 33.76 38.99
C ILE A 269 13.06 35.15 39.63
N ASN A 270 14.19 35.62 40.15
CA ASN A 270 14.29 36.92 40.82
C ASN A 270 13.95 38.10 39.89
N SER A 271 14.30 37.99 38.60
CA SER A 271 13.97 39.04 37.62
C SER A 271 12.47 39.19 37.33
N GLN A 272 11.66 38.16 37.55
CA GLN A 272 10.20 38.29 37.42
C GLN A 272 9.58 38.99 38.61
N GLU A 273 10.06 38.70 39.83
CA GLU A 273 9.56 39.34 41.05
C GLU A 273 9.84 40.85 41.06
N ALA A 274 10.94 41.29 40.43
CA ALA A 274 11.25 42.71 40.29
C ALA A 274 10.35 43.48 39.29
N HIS A 275 9.61 42.76 38.43
CA HIS A 275 8.74 43.33 37.40
C HIS A 275 7.23 43.12 37.69
N ALA A 276 6.89 42.47 38.80
CA ALA A 276 5.53 42.28 39.30
C ALA A 276 5.16 43.37 40.32
#